data_AF-A0AAN8UET0-F1
#
_entry.id   AF-A0AAN8UET0-F1
#
_cell.length_a   1.000
_cell.length_b   1.000
_cell.length_c   1.000
_cell.angle_alpha   90.00
_cell.angle_beta   90.00
_cell.angle_gamma   90.00
#
_symmetry.space_group_name_H-M   'P 1'
#
loop_
_entity.id
_entity.type
_entity.pdbx_description
1 polymer ?
#
loop_
_entity_poly.entity_id
_entity_poly.type
_entity_poly.pdbx_seq_one_letter_code
_entity_poly.pdbx_strand_id
1 'polypeptide(L)'
;SKVRDGDVLLSKNGTFPLGFFNPGISSKRYVGIWYNKVSERKVVWIANRDNPINNSFRVLSINQTGNLALYDEKSNFLARSTDTSSKTRSYAQLLDSGNLVLMEKTSKYVTWQSFDYPTNTLLPGMKVGLKQKTSLNRFLTSWRSNDDPGSGCRSFKPDLSGAPQLFVYRGLARLMSTCEQSATKFECTCLPGYEPKSPSKWYLRDGSGGCTRKRNVSMCRNREGFLKVGPVKLPDVLRARVELDTRSADCELKCLTNCSCSAYAATVAGD
;
A
#
# COMPACT_ATOMS: atom_id res chain seq x y z
N SER A 1 -18.64 16.96 -20.35
CA SER A 1 -19.79 16.14 -19.93
C SER A 1 -19.88 16.18 -18.41
N LYS A 2 -21.09 16.04 -17.88
CA LYS A 2 -21.37 15.95 -16.44
C LYS A 2 -21.84 14.51 -16.15
N VAL A 3 -21.48 13.98 -15.00
CA VAL A 3 -22.01 12.72 -14.47
C VAL A 3 -22.85 13.07 -13.25
N ARG A 4 -24.13 12.74 -13.29
CA ARG A 4 -25.10 12.93 -12.21
C ARG A 4 -25.40 11.62 -11.51
N ASP A 5 -26.13 11.71 -10.42
CA ASP A 5 -26.63 10.54 -9.73
C ASP A 5 -27.56 9.72 -10.66
N GLY A 6 -27.31 8.42 -10.79
CA GLY A 6 -27.95 7.52 -11.76
C GLY A 6 -27.15 7.30 -13.05
N ASP A 7 -26.27 8.24 -13.43
CA ASP A 7 -25.41 8.09 -14.60
C ASP A 7 -24.27 7.10 -14.32
N VAL A 8 -23.87 6.35 -15.35
CA VAL A 8 -22.71 5.44 -15.32
C VAL A 8 -21.81 5.69 -16.51
N LEU A 9 -20.54 5.98 -16.25
CA LEU A 9 -19.48 6.04 -17.26
C LEU A 9 -18.78 4.69 -17.32
N LEU A 10 -18.74 4.06 -18.49
CA LEU A 10 -18.05 2.77 -18.69
C LEU A 10 -16.67 2.99 -19.32
N SER A 11 -15.70 2.17 -18.90
CA SER A 11 -14.47 1.96 -19.68
C SER A 11 -14.81 1.41 -21.06
N LYS A 12 -13.90 1.57 -22.03
CA LYS A 12 -14.15 1.20 -23.44
C LYS A 12 -14.56 -0.26 -23.60
N ASN A 13 -13.98 -1.16 -22.81
CA ASN A 13 -14.32 -2.59 -22.81
C ASN A 13 -15.42 -3.00 -21.81
N GLY A 14 -16.01 -2.04 -21.09
CA GLY A 14 -17.08 -2.27 -20.11
C GLY A 14 -16.65 -2.98 -18.81
N THR A 15 -15.36 -3.14 -18.55
CA THR A 15 -14.85 -3.81 -17.33
C THR A 15 -15.02 -2.94 -16.08
N PHE A 16 -14.80 -1.62 -16.22
CA PHE A 16 -14.84 -0.67 -15.13
C PHE A 16 -15.91 0.39 -15.37
N PRO A 17 -17.03 0.33 -14.64
CA PRO A 17 -17.95 1.44 -14.45
C PRO A 17 -17.45 2.45 -13.41
N LEU A 18 -17.79 3.72 -13.63
CA LEU A 18 -17.69 4.83 -12.69
C LEU A 18 -19.07 5.47 -12.51
N GLY A 19 -19.43 5.78 -11.27
CA GLY A 19 -20.67 6.48 -10.98
C GLY A 19 -20.91 6.68 -9.48
N PHE A 20 -22.12 7.12 -9.15
CA PHE A 20 -22.55 7.31 -7.77
C PHE A 20 -23.03 6.01 -7.12
N PHE A 21 -22.73 5.81 -5.84
CA PHE A 21 -23.17 4.65 -5.09
C PHE A 21 -23.33 4.95 -3.59
N ASN A 22 -24.06 4.05 -2.91
CA ASN A 22 -24.16 3.95 -1.46
C ASN A 22 -23.42 2.68 -1.00
N PRO A 23 -22.57 2.73 0.03
CA PRO A 23 -21.92 1.55 0.60
C PRO A 23 -22.86 0.85 1.57
N GLY A 24 -23.15 -0.42 1.29
CA GLY A 24 -23.98 -1.28 2.16
C GLY A 24 -25.31 -0.63 2.52
N ILE A 25 -25.57 -0.45 3.83
CA ILE A 25 -26.81 0.16 4.36
C ILE A 25 -26.71 1.68 4.58
N SER A 26 -25.59 2.30 4.24
CA SER A 26 -25.34 3.71 4.49
C SER A 26 -26.13 4.62 3.53
N SER A 27 -26.72 5.70 4.05
CA SER A 27 -27.37 6.73 3.25
C SER A 27 -26.38 7.73 2.60
N LYS A 28 -25.10 7.67 2.96
CA LYS A 28 -24.05 8.55 2.41
C LYS A 28 -23.75 8.21 0.95
N ARG A 29 -23.62 9.23 0.10
CA ARG A 29 -23.34 9.06 -1.34
C ARG A 29 -21.89 9.35 -1.70
N TYR A 30 -21.32 8.48 -2.52
CA TYR A 30 -19.95 8.55 -2.99
C TYR A 30 -19.86 8.34 -4.50
N VAL A 31 -18.79 8.86 -5.10
CA VAL A 31 -18.38 8.51 -6.46
C VAL A 31 -17.30 7.46 -6.38
N GLY A 32 -17.48 6.35 -7.10
CA GLY A 32 -16.51 5.27 -7.13
C GLY A 32 -16.37 4.60 -8.49
N ILE A 33 -15.35 3.77 -8.58
CA ILE A 33 -15.09 2.84 -9.69
C ILE A 33 -15.24 1.43 -9.12
N TRP A 34 -15.91 0.54 -9.85
CA TRP A 34 -16.09 -0.86 -9.44
C TRP A 34 -15.90 -1.80 -10.62
N TYR A 35 -15.77 -3.10 -10.33
CA TYR A 35 -15.78 -4.13 -11.37
C TYR A 35 -17.21 -4.44 -11.82
N ASN A 36 -17.44 -4.49 -13.13
CA ASN A 36 -18.77 -4.77 -13.70
C ASN A 36 -19.16 -6.26 -13.63
N LYS A 37 -18.18 -7.17 -13.76
CA LYS A 37 -18.41 -8.62 -13.97
C LYS A 37 -18.40 -9.43 -12.67
N VAL A 38 -18.90 -8.87 -11.57
CA VAL A 38 -18.90 -9.54 -10.25
C VAL A 38 -20.28 -9.37 -9.62
N SER A 39 -20.80 -10.43 -9.01
CA SER A 39 -22.16 -10.49 -8.44
C SER A 39 -22.41 -9.47 -7.33
N GLU A 40 -21.35 -9.11 -6.59
CA GLU A 40 -21.36 -8.01 -5.62
C GLU A 40 -20.55 -6.82 -6.14
N ARG A 41 -21.07 -5.61 -5.95
CA ARG A 41 -20.39 -4.37 -6.36
C ARG A 41 -19.08 -4.19 -5.58
N LYS A 42 -17.98 -4.72 -6.12
CA LYS A 42 -16.62 -4.55 -5.56
C LYS A 42 -16.05 -3.21 -6.01
N VAL A 43 -16.17 -2.21 -5.12
CA VAL A 43 -15.63 -0.86 -5.33
C VAL A 43 -14.11 -0.87 -5.13
N VAL A 44 -13.38 -0.39 -6.12
CA VAL A 44 -11.90 -0.43 -6.17
C VAL A 44 -11.27 0.94 -5.99
N TRP A 45 -12.04 2.01 -6.19
CA TRP A 45 -11.59 3.38 -6.01
C TRP A 45 -12.76 4.30 -5.64
N ILE A 46 -12.51 5.32 -4.80
CA ILE A 46 -13.53 6.26 -4.30
C ILE A 46 -12.95 7.68 -4.28
N ALA A 47 -13.62 8.62 -4.93
CA ALA A 47 -13.16 9.99 -5.08
C ALA A 47 -13.25 10.81 -3.78
N ASN A 48 -14.37 10.66 -3.08
CA ASN A 48 -14.78 11.52 -1.97
C ASN A 48 -14.96 10.73 -0.67
N ARG A 49 -14.07 9.76 -0.42
CA ARG A 49 -14.20 8.80 0.68
C ARG A 49 -14.36 9.45 2.06
N ASP A 50 -13.72 10.60 2.29
CA ASP A 50 -13.77 11.34 3.55
C ASP A 50 -14.76 12.53 3.52
N ASN A 51 -15.32 12.87 2.35
CA ASN A 51 -16.24 13.98 2.13
C ASN A 51 -17.50 13.50 1.37
N PRO A 52 -18.38 12.71 2.02
CA PRO A 52 -19.63 12.26 1.39
C PRO A 52 -20.52 13.45 1.03
N ILE A 53 -21.28 13.35 -0.08
CA ILE A 53 -22.30 14.35 -0.43
C ILE A 53 -23.68 13.78 -0.15
N ASN A 54 -24.41 14.36 0.79
CA ASN A 54 -25.73 13.85 1.16
C ASN A 54 -26.88 14.57 0.42
N ASN A 55 -26.62 15.72 -0.22
CA ASN A 55 -27.63 16.52 -0.94
C ASN A 55 -28.01 15.95 -2.30
N SER A 56 -29.18 16.28 -2.84
CA SER A 56 -29.71 15.64 -4.06
C SER A 56 -29.07 16.09 -5.38
N PHE A 57 -28.38 17.24 -5.44
CA PHE A 57 -27.93 17.86 -6.70
C PHE A 57 -26.43 17.65 -6.94
N ARG A 58 -25.98 16.41 -6.75
CA ARG A 58 -24.57 16.00 -6.82
C ARG A 58 -24.13 15.86 -8.28
N VAL A 59 -23.00 16.46 -8.62
CA VAL A 59 -22.44 16.39 -9.97
C VAL A 59 -20.92 16.20 -9.92
N LEU A 60 -20.44 15.24 -10.72
CA LEU A 60 -19.04 15.13 -11.09
C LEU A 60 -18.86 15.73 -12.48
N SER A 61 -18.05 16.78 -12.61
CA SER A 61 -17.76 17.39 -13.91
C SER A 61 -16.44 18.13 -13.94
N ILE A 62 -15.99 18.50 -15.13
CA ILE A 62 -14.85 19.38 -15.31
C ILE A 62 -15.33 20.82 -15.15
N ASN A 63 -14.77 21.53 -14.18
CA ASN A 63 -15.12 22.93 -13.92
C ASN A 63 -14.47 23.88 -14.94
N GLN A 64 -14.74 25.18 -14.80
CA GLN A 64 -14.23 26.21 -15.70
C GLN A 64 -12.70 26.35 -15.65
N THR A 65 -12.05 25.91 -14.57
CA THR A 65 -10.58 25.92 -14.43
C THR A 65 -9.92 24.67 -14.98
N GLY A 66 -10.68 23.75 -15.60
CA GLY A 66 -10.15 22.53 -16.21
C GLY A 66 -9.93 21.38 -15.22
N ASN A 67 -10.38 21.53 -13.97
CA ASN A 67 -10.25 20.52 -12.92
C ASN A 67 -11.47 19.61 -12.86
N LEU A 68 -11.26 18.33 -12.59
CA LEU A 68 -12.36 17.40 -12.30
C LEU A 68 -12.82 17.64 -10.86
N ALA A 69 -14.06 18.06 -10.70
CA ALA A 69 -14.65 18.46 -9.43
C ALA A 69 -15.94 17.69 -9.15
N LEU A 70 -16.12 17.30 -7.89
CA LEU A 70 -17.33 16.75 -7.33
C LEU A 70 -17.94 17.78 -6.37
N TYR A 71 -19.14 18.25 -6.69
CA TYR A 71 -19.81 19.31 -5.94
C TYR A 71 -21.33 19.16 -5.98
N ASP A 72 -22.02 19.90 -5.11
CA ASP A 72 -23.47 20.06 -5.17
C ASP A 72 -23.82 21.33 -5.97
N GLU A 73 -24.65 21.20 -7.01
CA GLU A 73 -25.01 22.29 -7.92
C GLU A 73 -25.89 23.36 -7.27
N LYS A 74 -26.62 23.06 -6.18
CA LYS A 74 -27.50 24.02 -5.51
C LYS A 74 -26.82 24.79 -4.40
N SER A 75 -26.09 24.09 -3.53
CA SER A 75 -25.38 24.70 -2.41
C SER A 75 -23.99 25.20 -2.75
N ASN A 76 -23.48 24.85 -3.94
CA ASN A 76 -22.09 25.09 -4.35
C ASN A 76 -21.05 24.47 -3.39
N PHE A 77 -21.44 23.44 -2.62
CA PHE A 77 -20.53 22.71 -1.75
C PHE A 77 -19.56 21.85 -2.56
N LEU A 78 -18.25 22.08 -2.42
CA LEU A 78 -17.20 21.32 -3.09
C LEU A 78 -16.71 20.17 -2.21
N ALA A 79 -16.95 18.92 -2.61
CA ALA A 79 -16.50 17.75 -1.86
C ALA A 79 -15.09 17.28 -2.25
N ARG A 80 -14.74 17.40 -3.55
CA ARG A 80 -13.42 17.00 -4.06
C ARG A 80 -13.08 17.72 -5.36
N SER A 81 -11.82 18.07 -5.54
CA SER A 81 -11.24 18.59 -6.78
C SER A 81 -9.88 17.93 -7.03
N THR A 82 -9.42 17.93 -8.28
CA THR A 82 -8.07 17.47 -8.66
C THR A 82 -6.99 18.54 -8.43
N ASP A 83 -7.39 19.81 -8.35
CA ASP A 83 -6.52 20.98 -8.08
C ASP A 83 -5.21 20.98 -8.90
N THR A 84 -5.35 20.70 -10.20
CA THR A 84 -4.24 20.73 -11.16
C THR A 84 -3.85 22.18 -11.47
N SER A 85 -2.56 22.41 -11.67
CA SER A 85 -1.99 23.73 -11.97
C SER A 85 -2.26 24.21 -13.40
N SER A 86 -2.84 23.38 -14.26
CA SER A 86 -3.05 23.70 -15.68
C SER A 86 -4.36 24.43 -15.92
N LYS A 87 -4.30 25.63 -16.54
CA LYS A 87 -5.47 26.44 -16.94
C LYS A 87 -6.04 26.09 -18.31
N THR A 88 -5.69 24.94 -18.87
CA THR A 88 -6.04 24.54 -20.24
C THR A 88 -7.36 23.76 -20.30
N ARG A 89 -7.96 23.66 -21.50
CA ARG A 89 -9.13 22.78 -21.69
C ARG A 89 -8.72 21.32 -21.47
N SER A 90 -9.32 20.69 -20.47
CA SER A 90 -9.11 19.28 -20.14
C SER A 90 -10.27 18.40 -20.58
N TYR A 91 -10.05 17.09 -20.62
CA TYR A 91 -11.08 16.06 -20.69
C TYR A 91 -10.71 14.89 -19.78
N ALA A 92 -11.73 14.19 -19.27
CA ALA A 92 -11.55 13.05 -18.40
C ALA A 92 -11.90 11.76 -19.16
N GLN A 93 -11.17 10.69 -18.89
CA GLN A 93 -11.38 9.39 -19.51
C GLN A 93 -11.16 8.27 -18.49
N LEU A 94 -12.08 7.30 -18.46
CA LEU A 94 -11.91 6.06 -17.73
C LEU A 94 -11.25 5.01 -18.63
N LEU A 95 -10.04 4.60 -18.29
CA LEU A 95 -9.29 3.60 -19.05
C LEU A 95 -9.73 2.18 -18.69
N ASP A 96 -9.43 1.22 -19.57
CA ASP A 96 -9.73 -0.19 -19.37
C ASP A 96 -8.91 -0.85 -18.24
N SER A 97 -7.90 -0.15 -17.71
CA SER A 97 -7.20 -0.53 -16.48
C SER A 97 -7.95 -0.15 -15.20
N GLY A 98 -9.03 0.64 -15.31
CA GLY A 98 -9.71 1.27 -14.17
C GLY A 98 -9.08 2.60 -13.74
N ASN A 99 -8.04 3.07 -14.44
CA ASN A 99 -7.44 4.37 -14.19
C ASN A 99 -8.32 5.49 -14.79
N LEU A 100 -8.81 6.39 -13.95
CA LEU A 100 -9.48 7.60 -14.37
C LEU A 100 -8.42 8.68 -14.55
N VAL A 101 -8.27 9.19 -15.77
CA VAL A 101 -7.26 10.19 -16.10
C VAL A 101 -7.92 11.50 -16.50
N LEU A 102 -7.28 12.60 -16.11
CA LEU A 102 -7.54 13.95 -16.62
C LEU A 102 -6.40 14.30 -17.58
N MET A 103 -6.75 14.62 -18.82
CA MET A 103 -5.79 14.93 -19.87
C MET A 103 -6.05 16.31 -20.43
N GLU A 104 -4.97 17.03 -20.74
CA GLU A 104 -5.05 18.25 -21.52
C GLU A 104 -5.46 17.92 -22.97
N LYS A 105 -6.38 18.69 -23.56
CA LYS A 105 -6.88 18.41 -24.91
C LYS A 105 -5.82 18.53 -26.01
N THR A 106 -4.91 19.49 -25.90
CA THR A 106 -3.94 19.81 -26.97
C THR A 106 -2.75 18.87 -26.94
N SER A 107 -2.02 18.84 -25.81
CA SER A 107 -0.82 18.02 -25.65
C SER A 107 -1.13 16.53 -25.43
N LYS A 108 -2.37 16.21 -25.02
CA LYS A 108 -2.77 14.89 -24.51
C LYS A 108 -1.96 14.44 -23.28
N TYR A 109 -1.28 15.37 -22.61
CA TYR A 109 -0.54 15.09 -21.40
C TYR A 109 -1.50 14.80 -20.23
N VAL A 110 -1.17 13.79 -19.43
CA VAL A 110 -1.95 13.40 -18.25
C VAL A 110 -1.60 14.34 -17.09
N THR A 111 -2.53 15.22 -16.74
CA THR A 111 -2.37 16.20 -15.65
C THR A 111 -2.74 15.61 -14.29
N TRP A 112 -3.63 14.62 -14.25
CA TRP A 112 -4.03 13.93 -13.03
C TRP A 112 -4.49 12.50 -13.34
N GLN A 113 -4.34 11.58 -12.38
CA GLN A 113 -4.84 10.20 -12.51
C GLN A 113 -5.26 9.60 -11.16
N SER A 114 -6.31 8.76 -11.16
CA SER A 114 -6.81 8.11 -9.94
C SER A 114 -5.79 7.13 -9.35
N PHE A 115 -4.94 6.52 -10.19
CA PHE A 115 -3.88 5.60 -9.75
C PHE A 115 -2.82 6.25 -8.86
N ASP A 116 -2.74 7.59 -8.85
CA ASP A 116 -1.87 8.34 -7.93
C ASP A 116 -2.49 8.53 -6.55
N TYR A 117 -3.80 8.28 -6.40
CA TYR A 117 -4.57 8.44 -5.17
C TYR A 117 -5.37 7.18 -4.85
N PRO A 118 -4.70 6.04 -4.55
CA PRO A 118 -5.35 4.80 -4.15
C PRO A 118 -6.29 4.96 -2.94
N THR A 119 -7.26 4.04 -2.82
CA THR A 119 -8.10 3.91 -1.63
C THR A 119 -7.65 2.72 -0.78
N ASN A 120 -8.38 1.61 -0.77
CA ASN A 120 -8.03 0.37 -0.06
C ASN A 120 -7.60 -0.77 -1.00
N THR A 121 -7.67 -0.57 -2.31
CA THR A 121 -7.44 -1.60 -3.32
C THR A 121 -6.27 -1.24 -4.23
N LEU A 122 -5.48 -2.23 -4.63
CA LEU A 122 -4.41 -2.11 -5.61
C LEU A 122 -4.80 -2.87 -6.89
N LEU A 123 -5.06 -2.14 -7.97
CA LEU A 123 -5.34 -2.71 -9.29
C LEU A 123 -4.04 -2.98 -10.07
N PRO A 124 -4.07 -3.89 -11.06
CA PRO A 124 -2.95 -4.07 -11.99
C PRO A 124 -2.51 -2.74 -12.60
N GLY A 125 -1.20 -2.47 -12.59
CA GLY A 125 -0.60 -1.24 -13.09
C GLY A 125 -0.55 -0.06 -12.09
N MET A 126 -1.22 -0.17 -10.94
CA MET A 126 -1.03 0.79 -9.84
C MET A 126 0.34 0.61 -9.19
N LYS A 127 0.85 1.69 -8.60
CA LYS A 127 2.16 1.70 -7.92
C LYS A 127 1.96 2.09 -6.46
N VAL A 128 2.56 1.33 -5.54
CA VAL A 128 2.73 1.71 -4.13
C VAL A 128 4.16 2.20 -3.97
N GLY A 129 4.36 3.34 -3.32
CA GLY A 129 5.69 3.93 -3.19
C GLY A 129 5.74 5.44 -3.36
N LEU A 130 6.93 6.00 -3.12
CA LEU A 130 7.24 7.40 -3.36
C LEU A 130 7.44 7.67 -4.85
N LYS A 131 6.66 8.59 -5.41
CA LYS A 131 6.87 9.17 -6.74
C LYS A 131 7.84 10.35 -6.61
N GLN A 132 9.14 10.10 -6.80
CA GLN A 132 10.21 11.06 -6.55
C GLN A 132 9.97 12.44 -7.20
N LYS A 133 9.58 12.49 -8.48
CA LYS A 133 9.37 13.75 -9.22
C LYS A 133 8.34 14.70 -8.61
N THR A 134 7.36 14.19 -7.87
CA THR A 134 6.28 15.00 -7.29
C THR A 134 6.20 14.88 -5.77
N SER A 135 7.17 14.20 -5.15
CA SER A 135 7.15 13.84 -3.71
C SER A 135 5.85 13.18 -3.24
N LEU A 136 5.10 12.53 -4.14
CA LEU A 136 3.80 11.94 -3.83
C LEU A 136 4.01 10.51 -3.30
N ASN A 137 3.61 10.25 -2.06
CA ASN A 137 3.63 8.91 -1.49
C ASN A 137 2.32 8.17 -1.76
N ARG A 138 2.36 7.12 -2.58
CA ARG A 138 1.18 6.29 -2.90
C ARG A 138 1.11 5.10 -1.95
N PHE A 139 0.03 4.99 -1.20
CA PHE A 139 -0.19 3.90 -0.24
C PHE A 139 -1.67 3.59 -0.08
N LEU A 140 -2.00 2.38 0.38
CA LEU A 140 -3.39 2.00 0.60
C LEU A 140 -3.82 2.34 2.03
N THR A 141 -5.08 2.69 2.21
CA THR A 141 -5.73 2.90 3.51
C THR A 141 -7.05 2.15 3.54
N SER A 142 -7.24 1.31 4.56
CA SER A 142 -8.47 0.53 4.74
C SER A 142 -9.71 1.42 4.80
N TRP A 143 -10.87 0.84 4.57
CA TRP A 143 -12.13 1.49 4.95
C TRP A 143 -12.25 1.51 6.48
N ARG A 144 -13.12 2.38 7.00
CA ARG A 144 -13.41 2.47 8.43
C ARG A 144 -14.29 1.30 8.88
N SER A 145 -15.25 0.92 8.06
CA SER A 145 -16.10 -0.27 8.22
C SER A 145 -16.65 -0.73 6.86
N ASN A 146 -17.48 -1.78 6.84
CA ASN A 146 -18.12 -2.25 5.60
C ASN A 146 -19.08 -1.22 4.98
N ASP A 147 -19.69 -0.37 5.79
CA ASP A 147 -20.66 0.66 5.38
C ASP A 147 -20.08 2.09 5.40
N ASP A 148 -18.82 2.27 5.82
CA ASP A 148 -18.12 3.56 5.82
C ASP A 148 -16.76 3.46 5.10
N PRO A 149 -16.68 3.89 3.83
CA PRO A 149 -15.45 3.86 3.04
C PRO A 149 -14.44 4.94 3.43
N GLY A 150 -14.76 5.79 4.41
CA GLY A 150 -13.83 6.75 4.98
C GLY A 150 -12.51 6.12 5.38
N SER A 151 -11.47 6.94 5.49
CA SER A 151 -10.14 6.51 5.86
C SER A 151 -10.16 5.80 7.21
N GLY A 152 -9.84 4.50 7.18
CA GLY A 152 -9.78 3.63 8.35
C GLY A 152 -8.41 3.69 9.04
N CYS A 153 -8.24 2.83 10.05
CA CYS A 153 -7.04 2.87 10.90
C CYS A 153 -5.83 2.12 10.33
N ARG A 154 -6.00 1.30 9.28
CA ARG A 154 -4.93 0.48 8.71
C ARG A 154 -4.43 1.08 7.41
N SER A 155 -3.11 1.11 7.22
CA SER A 155 -2.48 1.52 5.96
C SER A 155 -1.41 0.54 5.50
N PHE A 156 -1.24 0.40 4.19
CA PHE A 156 -0.19 -0.41 3.56
C PHE A 156 0.73 0.53 2.77
N LYS A 157 1.91 0.80 3.31
CA LYS A 157 2.84 1.83 2.81
C LYS A 157 4.29 1.35 2.89
N PRO A 158 5.19 1.92 2.06
CA PRO A 158 6.62 1.66 2.19
C PRO A 158 7.18 2.26 3.48
N ASP A 159 8.10 1.51 4.10
CA ASP A 159 9.07 2.03 5.05
C ASP A 159 10.38 2.32 4.30
N LEU A 160 10.89 3.53 4.45
CA LEU A 160 12.09 4.01 3.76
C LEU A 160 13.25 4.28 4.74
N SER A 161 13.11 3.92 6.02
CA SER A 161 14.18 4.12 7.03
C SER A 161 15.40 3.22 6.83
N GLY A 162 15.34 2.27 5.89
CA GLY A 162 16.43 1.37 5.49
C GLY A 162 16.19 0.86 4.07
N ALA A 163 16.38 -0.44 3.83
CA ALA A 163 15.95 -1.04 2.57
C ALA A 163 14.43 -0.91 2.39
N PRO A 164 13.92 -0.44 1.22
CA PRO A 164 12.49 -0.27 1.02
C PRO A 164 11.71 -1.57 1.26
N GLN A 165 10.83 -1.59 2.26
CA GLN A 165 9.94 -2.71 2.55
C GLN A 165 8.51 -2.23 2.75
N LEU A 166 7.54 -3.08 2.40
CA LEU A 166 6.12 -2.76 2.55
C LEU A 166 5.60 -3.33 3.88
N PHE A 167 4.91 -2.49 4.66
CA PHE A 167 4.28 -2.90 5.90
C PHE A 167 2.84 -2.45 6.00
N VAL A 168 2.10 -3.20 6.81
CA VAL A 168 0.81 -2.76 7.33
C VAL A 168 1.04 -1.98 8.62
N TYR A 169 0.43 -0.82 8.74
CA TYR A 169 0.47 0.04 9.91
C TYR A 169 -0.92 0.18 10.51
N ARG A 170 -1.00 0.38 11.83
CA ARG A 170 -2.16 0.93 12.53
C ARG A 170 -1.76 2.29 13.10
N GLY A 171 -2.22 3.37 12.47
CA GLY A 171 -1.70 4.72 12.75
C GLY A 171 -0.20 4.81 12.43
N LEU A 172 0.62 5.15 13.44
CA LEU A 172 2.08 5.20 13.32
C LEU A 172 2.76 3.85 13.66
N ALA A 173 2.03 2.91 14.28
CA ALA A 173 2.59 1.64 14.70
C ALA A 173 2.62 0.64 13.55
N ARG A 174 3.80 0.05 13.29
CA ARG A 174 3.98 -1.05 12.34
C ARG A 174 3.40 -2.33 12.93
N LEU A 175 2.54 -3.02 12.18
CA LEU A 175 2.06 -4.35 12.56
C LEU A 175 3.15 -5.36 12.18
N MET A 176 3.89 -5.83 13.19
CA MET A 176 4.85 -6.91 13.01
C MET A 176 4.14 -8.25 13.23
N SER A 177 4.11 -9.09 12.21
CA SER A 177 3.79 -10.51 12.39
C SER A 177 4.73 -11.36 11.54
N THR A 178 5.32 -12.37 12.17
CA THR A 178 5.98 -13.50 11.52
C THR A 178 5.89 -14.71 12.44
N CYS A 179 5.19 -15.75 12.00
CA CYS A 179 5.23 -17.11 12.54
C CYS A 179 5.16 -18.06 11.35
N GLU A 180 5.92 -19.15 11.39
CA GLU A 180 5.84 -20.20 10.37
C GLU A 180 4.55 -20.98 10.60
N GLN A 181 3.64 -20.87 9.62
CA GLN A 181 2.31 -21.46 9.70
C GLN A 181 2.35 -22.77 8.91
N SER A 182 2.55 -23.89 9.62
CA SER A 182 2.24 -25.21 9.07
C SER A 182 0.80 -25.58 9.44
N ALA A 183 0.12 -26.32 8.58
CA ALA A 183 -1.29 -26.70 8.72
C ALA A 183 -1.64 -27.42 10.04
N THR A 184 -0.64 -27.85 10.82
CA THR A 184 -0.83 -28.60 12.07
C THR A 184 0.01 -28.11 13.26
N LYS A 185 0.84 -27.06 13.11
CA LYS A 185 1.76 -26.64 14.19
C LYS A 185 2.15 -25.16 14.12
N PHE A 186 1.87 -24.42 15.19
CA PHE A 186 2.54 -23.17 15.52
C PHE A 186 3.73 -23.55 16.42
N GLU A 187 4.93 -23.56 15.87
CA GLU A 187 6.14 -23.86 16.64
C GLU A 187 7.24 -22.87 16.26
N CYS A 188 7.53 -21.95 17.17
CA CYS A 188 8.72 -21.12 17.06
C CYS A 188 9.93 -21.93 17.52
N THR A 189 10.98 -21.99 16.71
CA THR A 189 12.26 -22.60 17.09
C THR A 189 13.37 -21.55 17.07
N CYS A 190 14.26 -21.57 18.07
CA CYS A 190 15.45 -20.73 18.06
C CYS A 190 16.47 -21.25 17.05
N LEU A 191 17.15 -20.33 16.37
CA LEU A 191 18.29 -20.67 15.52
C LEU A 191 19.44 -21.28 16.35
N PRO A 192 20.30 -22.13 15.75
CA PRO A 192 21.49 -22.62 16.42
C PRO A 192 22.33 -21.48 17.02
N GLY A 193 22.79 -21.65 18.27
CA GLY A 193 23.51 -20.61 19.02
C GLY A 193 22.62 -19.65 19.82
N TYR A 194 21.30 -19.75 19.67
CA TYR A 194 20.32 -18.99 20.44
C TYR A 194 19.50 -19.90 21.37
N GLU A 195 18.93 -19.30 22.42
CA GLU A 195 18.04 -19.95 23.38
C GLU A 195 16.82 -19.07 23.69
N PRO A 196 15.67 -19.63 24.10
CA PRO A 196 14.49 -18.85 24.41
C PRO A 196 14.79 -17.81 25.51
N LYS A 197 14.35 -16.57 25.30
CA LYS A 197 14.49 -15.51 26.32
C LYS A 197 13.72 -15.85 27.60
N SER A 198 12.64 -16.60 27.48
CA SER A 198 11.84 -17.12 28.59
C SER A 198 11.52 -18.59 28.36
N PRO A 199 12.25 -19.52 28.99
CA PRO A 199 12.00 -20.96 28.87
C PRO A 199 10.56 -21.35 29.25
N SER A 200 10.01 -20.74 30.31
CA SER A 200 8.66 -21.03 30.81
C SER A 200 7.56 -20.65 29.79
N LYS A 201 7.67 -19.49 29.13
CA LYS A 201 6.72 -19.09 28.07
C LYS A 201 6.88 -19.94 26.82
N TRP A 202 8.11 -20.29 26.48
CA TRP A 202 8.42 -21.16 25.35
C TRP A 202 7.80 -22.56 25.52
N TYR A 203 7.84 -23.11 26.74
CA TYR A 203 7.17 -24.37 27.09
C TYR A 203 5.64 -24.30 26.89
N LEU A 204 5.04 -23.14 27.19
CA LEU A 204 3.61 -22.86 26.97
C LEU A 204 3.27 -22.50 25.51
N ARG A 205 4.20 -22.69 24.56
CA ARG A 205 4.07 -22.31 23.15
C ARG A 205 3.87 -20.81 22.91
N ASP A 206 4.22 -19.97 23.88
CA ASP A 206 4.29 -18.50 23.74
C ASP A 206 5.70 -18.09 23.31
N GLY A 207 5.93 -18.03 22.00
CA GLY A 207 7.18 -17.61 21.39
C GLY A 207 7.38 -16.09 21.29
N SER A 208 6.46 -15.27 21.82
CA SER A 208 6.46 -13.80 21.65
C SER A 208 7.71 -13.12 22.23
N GLY A 209 8.35 -13.74 23.22
CA GLY A 209 9.58 -13.26 23.83
C GLY A 209 10.83 -13.43 22.98
N GLY A 210 10.77 -14.23 21.90
CA GLY A 210 11.89 -14.50 21.01
C GLY A 210 13.05 -15.25 21.67
N CYS A 211 14.20 -15.23 20.99
CA CYS A 211 15.43 -15.91 21.41
C CYS A 211 16.55 -14.91 21.70
N THR A 212 17.43 -15.26 22.64
CA THR A 212 18.66 -14.54 22.95
C THR A 212 19.87 -15.39 22.65
N ARG A 213 21.03 -14.75 22.44
CA ARG A 213 22.29 -15.46 22.21
C ARG A 213 22.76 -16.14 23.50
N LYS A 214 23.28 -17.36 23.38
CA LYS A 214 23.89 -18.09 24.50
C LYS A 214 25.16 -17.36 24.99
N ARG A 215 25.33 -17.20 26.31
CA ARG A 215 26.38 -16.37 26.92
C ARG A 215 27.83 -16.83 26.64
N ASN A 216 28.05 -18.11 26.32
CA ASN A 216 29.40 -18.70 26.25
C ASN A 216 29.91 -18.97 24.82
N VAL A 217 29.34 -18.30 23.80
CA VAL A 217 29.75 -18.49 22.40
C VAL A 217 30.20 -17.14 21.81
N SER A 218 31.51 -16.91 21.72
CA SER A 218 32.08 -15.71 21.10
C SER A 218 32.32 -15.92 19.58
N MET A 219 31.33 -15.58 18.76
CA MET A 219 31.40 -15.75 17.30
C MET A 219 32.24 -14.71 16.56
N CYS A 220 32.60 -13.57 17.16
CA CYS A 220 33.44 -12.58 16.47
C CYS A 220 34.91 -12.87 16.69
N ARG A 221 35.72 -12.77 15.63
CA ARG A 221 37.19 -12.92 15.62
C ARG A 221 37.75 -14.35 15.76
N ASN A 222 36.93 -15.35 16.07
CA ASN A 222 37.36 -16.75 16.24
C ASN A 222 37.04 -17.69 15.05
N ARG A 223 36.75 -17.14 13.86
CA ARG A 223 36.45 -17.91 12.62
C ARG A 223 35.21 -18.81 12.69
N GLU A 224 34.22 -18.48 13.51
CA GLU A 224 32.90 -19.09 13.39
C GLU A 224 32.20 -18.47 12.16
N GLY A 225 31.95 -19.29 11.14
CA GLY A 225 31.29 -18.86 9.90
C GLY A 225 29.78 -18.68 10.08
N PHE A 226 29.08 -18.35 9.00
CA PHE A 226 27.62 -18.21 9.02
C PHE A 226 26.92 -19.53 8.73
N LEU A 227 25.84 -19.81 9.46
CA LEU A 227 24.94 -20.91 9.12
C LEU A 227 23.98 -20.44 8.02
N LYS A 228 23.97 -21.15 6.89
CA LYS A 228 22.95 -20.94 5.86
C LYS A 228 21.61 -21.42 6.37
N VAL A 229 20.68 -20.49 6.57
CA VAL A 229 19.29 -20.80 6.91
C VAL A 229 18.50 -20.97 5.60
N GLY A 230 17.52 -21.87 5.59
CA GLY A 230 16.64 -22.14 4.44
C GLY A 230 15.81 -20.91 4.01
N PRO A 231 14.83 -21.07 3.10
CA PRO A 231 14.02 -19.97 2.62
C PRO A 231 13.24 -19.33 3.78
N VAL A 232 13.74 -18.19 4.26
CA VAL A 232 13.13 -17.41 5.33
C VAL A 232 12.79 -16.03 4.81
N LYS A 233 11.67 -15.47 5.31
CA LYS A 233 11.44 -14.03 5.16
C LYS A 233 12.58 -13.30 5.86
N LEU A 234 13.27 -12.41 5.16
CA LEU A 234 14.35 -11.62 5.76
C LEU A 234 13.83 -10.92 7.03
N PRO A 235 14.62 -10.93 8.11
CA PRO A 235 14.28 -10.21 9.33
C PRO A 235 14.16 -8.70 9.03
N ASP A 236 13.63 -7.97 10.00
CA ASP A 236 13.46 -6.53 9.87
C ASP A 236 14.77 -5.82 9.47
N VAL A 237 14.73 -5.09 8.36
CA VAL A 237 15.91 -4.47 7.74
C VAL A 237 16.18 -3.04 8.22
N LEU A 238 15.49 -2.57 9.26
CA LEU A 238 15.69 -1.23 9.84
C LEU A 238 17.14 -0.92 10.23
N ARG A 239 17.93 -1.95 10.58
CA ARG A 239 19.37 -1.83 10.88
C ARG A 239 20.26 -2.45 9.81
N ALA A 240 19.68 -2.93 8.71
CA ALA A 240 20.44 -3.51 7.62
C ALA A 240 21.06 -2.40 6.78
N ARG A 241 22.27 -2.66 6.28
CA ARG A 241 22.93 -1.83 5.27
C ARG A 241 22.83 -2.57 3.94
N VAL A 242 22.33 -1.89 2.91
CA VAL A 242 22.25 -2.44 1.56
C VAL A 242 23.35 -1.83 0.73
N GLU A 243 24.21 -2.67 0.17
CA GLU A 243 25.24 -2.28 -0.79
C GLU A 243 24.93 -2.96 -2.12
N LEU A 244 24.62 -2.15 -3.13
CA LEU A 244 24.39 -2.61 -4.49
C LEU A 244 25.74 -3.02 -5.12
N ASP A 245 25.70 -3.94 -6.09
CA ASP A 245 26.86 -4.38 -6.90
C ASP A 245 27.99 -5.10 -6.13
N THR A 246 27.70 -5.65 -4.95
CA THR A 246 28.64 -6.48 -4.17
C THR A 246 28.35 -7.96 -4.37
N ARG A 247 29.38 -8.79 -4.63
CA ARG A 247 29.20 -10.25 -4.73
C ARG A 247 28.84 -10.84 -3.37
N SER A 248 28.13 -11.97 -3.35
CA SER A 248 27.71 -12.62 -2.10
C SER A 248 28.89 -12.94 -1.17
N ALA A 249 30.04 -13.35 -1.73
CA ALA A 249 31.27 -13.63 -0.98
C ALA A 249 31.85 -12.38 -0.31
N ASP A 250 31.76 -11.22 -0.96
CA ASP A 250 32.23 -9.95 -0.41
C ASP A 250 31.32 -9.47 0.74
N CYS A 251 30.01 -9.75 0.65
CA CYS A 251 29.04 -9.44 1.70
C CYS A 251 29.30 -10.27 2.96
N GLU A 252 29.63 -11.56 2.79
CA GLU A 252 30.06 -12.43 3.89
C GLU A 252 31.31 -11.90 4.57
N LEU A 253 32.36 -11.58 3.79
CA LEU A 253 33.62 -11.08 4.32
C LEU A 253 33.45 -9.75 5.08
N LYS A 254 32.63 -8.83 4.55
CA LYS A 254 32.26 -7.57 5.24
C LYS A 254 31.52 -7.83 6.55
N CYS A 255 30.65 -8.83 6.60
CA CYS A 255 29.95 -9.19 7.83
C CYS A 255 30.91 -9.84 8.85
N LEU A 256 31.81 -10.73 8.42
CA LEU A 256 32.82 -11.36 9.30
C LEU A 256 33.77 -10.35 9.95
N THR A 257 34.12 -9.29 9.22
CA THR A 257 35.03 -8.23 9.73
C THR A 257 34.33 -7.22 10.63
N ASN A 258 33.00 -7.20 10.65
CA ASN A 258 32.19 -6.30 11.46
C ASN A 258 31.52 -7.06 12.62
N CYS A 259 32.05 -6.94 13.84
CA CYS A 259 31.47 -7.61 15.02
C CYS A 259 30.05 -7.17 15.39
N SER A 260 29.53 -6.08 14.81
CA SER A 260 28.12 -5.69 14.97
C SER A 260 27.20 -6.35 13.94
N CYS A 261 27.76 -6.99 12.92
CA CYS A 261 27.01 -7.74 11.92
C CYS A 261 26.62 -9.12 12.47
N SER A 262 25.33 -9.43 12.41
CA SER A 262 24.78 -10.70 12.91
C SER A 262 24.31 -11.63 11.80
N ALA A 263 24.09 -11.11 10.59
CA ALA A 263 23.63 -11.86 9.42
C ALA A 263 23.89 -11.04 8.15
N TYR A 264 24.04 -11.73 7.03
CA TYR A 264 24.05 -11.15 5.69
C TYR A 264 23.12 -11.94 4.78
N ALA A 265 22.66 -11.32 3.69
CA ALA A 265 21.84 -11.98 2.68
C ALA A 265 22.10 -11.37 1.31
N ALA A 266 22.06 -12.19 0.26
CA ALA A 266 22.05 -11.70 -1.11
C ALA A 266 20.63 -11.30 -1.50
N THR A 267 20.45 -10.08 -1.98
CA THR A 267 19.22 -9.66 -2.65
C THR A 267 19.40 -9.94 -4.14
N VAL A 268 18.59 -10.84 -4.70
CA VAL A 268 18.53 -10.99 -6.16
C VAL A 268 17.70 -9.81 -6.68
N ALA A 269 18.25 -9.01 -7.59
CA ALA A 269 17.43 -8.11 -8.38
C ALA A 269 16.47 -9.00 -9.18
N GLY A 270 15.17 -8.86 -8.97
CA GLY A 270 14.19 -9.61 -9.74
C GLY A 270 14.31 -9.28 -11.22
N ASP A 271 14.34 -10.31 -12.06
CA ASP A 271 14.19 -10.21 -13.51
C ASP A 271 12.87 -9.53 -13.91
#